data_AF-A0A2M9FZF9-F1
#
_entry.id   AF-A0A2M9FZF9-F1
#
_cell.length_a   1.000
_cell.length_b   1.000
_cell.length_c   1.000
_cell.angle_alpha   90.00
_cell.angle_beta   90.00
_cell.angle_gamma   90.00
#
_symmetry.space_group_name_H-M   'P 1'
#
loop_
_entity.id
_entity.type
_entity.pdbx_description
1 polymer ?
#
loop_
_entity_poly.entity_id
_entity_poly.type
_entity_poly.pdbx_seq_one_letter_code
_entity_poly.pdbx_strand_id
1 'polypeptide(L)'
;MPGDEVAFHLPPGFAMRIDGHFVPREGRVTEWLAPQKAGVASVVIEQPNGRTAQEITLFVLEPADRIRKGRLNGYRIGSFPANRPEGFIALDGPGDMDVPVSPHFTIGQFLCKQQPDHWPKYLLLTPDLITRLETVLAGLHETGRTEAETLFVMSGFRTPFYNTAINGAKRSRHMYGDAADVYIDHDPTDGMMDDLSGDGRVTKQDANWLYDFSASAISDRPEQPSGGLGAYRANAVHGPFVHIDGRGQAARWGR
;
A
#
# COMPACT_ATOMS: atom_id res chain seq x y z
N MET A 1 -15.13 7.92 -6.07
CA MET A 1 -16.24 7.08 -5.58
C MET A 1 -17.08 6.60 -6.78
N PRO A 2 -18.00 5.63 -6.62
CA PRO A 2 -18.88 5.22 -7.70
C PRO A 2 -19.70 6.40 -8.25
N GLY A 3 -19.71 6.58 -9.57
CA GLY A 3 -20.42 7.68 -10.22
C GLY A 3 -19.73 9.05 -10.15
N ASP A 4 -18.56 9.15 -9.53
CA ASP A 4 -17.78 10.39 -9.56
C ASP A 4 -17.09 10.57 -10.92
N GLU A 5 -16.92 11.83 -11.31
CA GLU A 5 -16.11 12.21 -12.45
C GLU A 5 -14.68 12.52 -12.01
N VAL A 6 -13.70 11.94 -12.72
CA VAL A 6 -12.28 12.16 -12.47
C VAL A 6 -11.66 12.76 -13.72
N ALA A 7 -10.99 13.91 -13.55
CA ALA A 7 -10.28 14.61 -14.61
C ALA A 7 -8.78 14.29 -14.57
N PHE A 8 -8.25 13.89 -15.74
CA PHE A 8 -6.83 13.64 -15.97
C PHE A 8 -6.24 14.74 -16.84
N HIS A 9 -5.13 15.32 -16.38
CA HIS A 9 -4.38 16.33 -17.14
C HIS A 9 -3.20 15.67 -17.86
N LEU A 10 -3.34 15.49 -19.18
CA LEU A 10 -2.33 14.83 -19.98
C LEU A 10 -1.40 15.86 -20.67
N PRO A 11 -0.10 15.55 -20.82
CA PRO A 11 0.79 16.36 -21.64
C PRO A 11 0.33 16.41 -23.11
N PRO A 12 0.71 17.44 -23.88
CA PRO A 12 0.35 17.56 -25.28
C PRO A 12 0.72 16.31 -26.09
N GLY A 13 -0.25 15.79 -26.85
CA GLY A 13 -0.05 14.63 -27.72
C GLY A 13 -0.13 13.27 -27.03
N PHE A 14 -0.20 13.21 -25.70
CA PHE A 14 -0.41 11.97 -24.97
C PHE A 14 -1.87 11.51 -25.12
N ALA A 15 -2.06 10.20 -25.06
CA ALA A 15 -3.36 9.53 -25.10
C ALA A 15 -3.57 8.73 -23.82
N MET A 16 -4.83 8.47 -23.47
CA MET A 16 -5.17 7.64 -22.31
C MET A 16 -6.18 6.58 -22.73
N ARG A 17 -5.96 5.37 -22.25
CA ARG A 17 -6.91 4.26 -22.34
C ARG A 17 -7.33 3.84 -20.95
N ILE A 18 -8.60 3.53 -20.78
CA ILE A 18 -9.13 2.88 -19.58
C ILE A 18 -9.72 1.54 -20.01
N ASP A 19 -9.26 0.46 -19.40
CA ASP A 19 -9.62 -0.93 -19.74
C ASP A 19 -9.50 -1.22 -21.25
N GLY A 20 -8.44 -0.68 -21.87
CA GLY A 20 -8.15 -0.81 -23.30
C GLY A 20 -8.93 0.15 -24.22
N HIS A 21 -9.94 0.86 -23.70
CA HIS A 21 -10.75 1.81 -24.46
C HIS A 21 -10.15 3.22 -24.42
N PHE A 22 -10.02 3.85 -25.59
CA PHE A 22 -9.55 5.23 -25.68
C PHE A 22 -10.53 6.19 -25.01
N VAL A 23 -10.01 7.09 -24.18
CA VAL A 23 -10.82 8.11 -23.52
C VAL A 23 -10.67 9.44 -24.28
N PRO A 24 -11.76 10.02 -24.82
CA PRO A 24 -11.71 11.30 -25.51
C PRO A 24 -11.19 12.43 -24.61
N ARG A 25 -10.44 13.37 -25.21
CA ARG A 25 -9.91 14.54 -24.49
C ARG A 25 -10.50 15.84 -25.04
N GLU A 26 -10.70 16.80 -24.17
CA GLU A 26 -10.93 18.20 -24.52
C GLU A 26 -9.68 19.03 -24.13
N GLY A 27 -8.93 19.46 -25.15
CA GLY A 27 -7.64 20.10 -24.94
C GLY A 27 -6.62 19.16 -24.26
N ARG A 28 -6.31 19.43 -22.98
CA ARG A 28 -5.40 18.61 -22.14
C ARG A 28 -6.14 17.78 -21.10
N VAL A 29 -7.45 17.94 -20.99
CA VAL A 29 -8.25 17.29 -19.96
C VAL A 29 -8.94 16.08 -20.57
N THR A 30 -8.88 14.97 -19.87
CA THR A 30 -9.60 13.75 -20.19
C THR A 30 -10.47 13.42 -18.98
N GLU A 31 -11.78 13.39 -19.16
CA GLU A 31 -12.73 13.12 -18.09
C GLU A 31 -13.19 11.66 -18.16
N TRP A 32 -13.25 11.03 -17.00
CA TRP A 32 -13.75 9.67 -16.87
C TRP A 32 -14.79 9.60 -15.75
N LEU A 33 -15.98 9.13 -16.11
CA LEU A 33 -17.05 8.85 -15.17
C LEU A 33 -16.84 7.44 -14.58
N ALA A 34 -16.56 7.39 -13.28
CA ALA A 34 -16.41 6.13 -12.56
C ALA A 34 -17.70 5.30 -12.65
N PRO A 35 -17.61 3.99 -12.91
CA PRO A 35 -18.76 3.08 -12.86
C PRO A 35 -19.55 3.18 -11.54
N GLN A 36 -20.85 2.87 -11.59
CA GLN A 36 -21.71 2.83 -10.42
C GLN A 36 -21.40 1.66 -9.46
N LYS A 37 -20.66 0.66 -9.94
CA LYS A 37 -20.18 -0.47 -9.14
C LYS A 37 -18.72 -0.24 -8.77
N ALA A 38 -18.36 -0.59 -7.52
CA ALA A 38 -16.96 -0.70 -7.11
C ALA A 38 -16.20 -1.72 -7.97
N GLY A 39 -14.90 -1.50 -8.13
CA GLY A 39 -14.04 -2.33 -8.97
C GLY A 39 -12.69 -1.71 -9.26
N VAL A 40 -11.94 -2.35 -10.14
CA VAL A 40 -10.61 -1.93 -10.59
C VAL A 40 -10.69 -1.56 -12.06
N ALA A 41 -10.04 -0.48 -12.45
CA ALA A 41 -9.85 -0.10 -13.84
C ALA A 41 -8.35 0.08 -14.13
N SER A 42 -7.89 -0.42 -15.27
CA SER A 42 -6.51 -0.26 -15.73
C SER A 42 -6.41 0.96 -16.63
N VAL A 43 -5.50 1.87 -16.31
CA VAL A 43 -5.25 3.07 -17.10
C VAL A 43 -3.87 3.00 -17.71
N VAL A 44 -3.83 3.16 -19.03
CA VAL A 44 -2.58 3.23 -19.80
C VAL A 44 -2.48 4.63 -20.38
N ILE A 45 -1.39 5.32 -20.07
CA ILE A 45 -1.03 6.59 -20.69
C ILE A 45 -0.01 6.31 -21.79
N GLU A 46 -0.33 6.68 -23.02
CA GLU A 46 0.49 6.46 -24.21
C GLU A 46 1.15 7.77 -24.67
N GLN A 47 2.43 7.69 -25.04
CA GLN A 47 3.18 8.78 -25.68
C GLN A 47 2.71 9.00 -27.13
N PRO A 48 3.02 10.16 -27.75
CA PRO A 48 2.70 10.41 -29.16
C PRO A 48 3.27 9.39 -30.15
N ASN A 49 4.35 8.69 -29.77
CA ASN A 49 4.97 7.63 -30.57
C ASN A 49 4.33 6.25 -30.39
N GLY A 50 3.25 6.14 -29.60
CA GLY A 50 2.53 4.90 -29.31
C GLY A 50 3.14 4.03 -28.19
N ARG A 51 4.24 4.45 -27.55
CA ARG A 51 4.82 3.73 -26.41
C ARG A 51 4.08 4.05 -25.12
N THR A 52 3.93 3.07 -24.24
CA THR A 52 3.41 3.26 -22.89
C THR A 52 4.34 4.20 -22.10
N ALA A 53 3.77 5.30 -21.60
CA ALA A 53 4.43 6.24 -20.70
C ALA A 53 4.25 5.82 -19.23
N GLN A 54 3.03 5.40 -18.88
CA GLN A 54 2.68 5.03 -17.52
C GLN A 54 1.50 4.06 -17.51
N GLU A 55 1.50 3.17 -16.52
CA GLU A 55 0.37 2.34 -16.16
C GLU A 55 -0.10 2.75 -14.76
N ILE A 56 -1.41 2.93 -14.60
CA ILE A 56 -2.03 3.37 -13.35
C ILE A 56 -3.20 2.43 -13.05
N THR A 57 -3.24 1.91 -11.82
CA THR A 57 -4.39 1.18 -11.32
C THR A 57 -5.34 2.14 -10.63
N LEU A 58 -6.58 2.23 -11.13
CA LEU A 58 -7.64 3.01 -10.50
C LEU A 58 -8.61 2.10 -9.75
N PHE A 59 -8.95 2.50 -8.52
CA PHE A 59 -9.92 1.79 -7.70
C PHE A 59 -11.19 2.63 -7.54
N VAL A 60 -12.32 2.08 -8.00
CA VAL A 60 -13.65 2.57 -7.64
C VAL A 60 -14.02 1.93 -6.31
N LEU A 61 -14.08 2.75 -5.25
CA LEU A 61 -14.25 2.25 -3.89
C LEU A 61 -15.67 1.73 -3.61
N GLU A 62 -15.77 0.70 -2.77
CA GLU A 62 -17.01 0.29 -2.13
C GLU A 62 -17.38 1.29 -1.04
N PRO A 63 -18.52 1.99 -1.14
CA PRO A 63 -18.90 3.03 -0.19
C PRO A 63 -18.99 2.54 1.25
N ALA A 64 -18.36 3.29 2.17
CA ALA A 64 -18.36 2.95 3.58
C ALA A 64 -19.77 3.05 4.17
N ASP A 65 -20.64 3.90 3.62
CA ASP A 65 -22.03 4.08 4.04
C ASP A 65 -22.87 2.81 3.93
N ARG A 66 -22.42 1.78 3.20
CA ARG A 66 -23.04 0.43 3.12
C ARG A 66 -22.73 -0.45 4.32
N ILE A 67 -21.83 -0.05 5.21
CA ILE A 67 -21.56 -0.78 6.45
C ILE A 67 -22.84 -0.86 7.30
N ARG A 68 -23.22 -2.08 7.70
CA ARG A 68 -24.34 -2.35 8.61
C ARG A 68 -23.82 -3.18 9.78
N LYS A 69 -24.07 -2.70 11.01
CA LYS A 69 -23.63 -3.38 12.25
C LYS A 69 -22.13 -3.75 12.23
N GLY A 70 -21.27 -2.84 11.76
CA GLY A 70 -19.82 -3.03 11.69
C GLY A 70 -19.35 -4.00 10.59
N ARG A 71 -20.21 -4.36 9.63
CA ARG A 71 -19.88 -5.28 8.54
C ARG A 71 -20.18 -4.67 7.18
N LEU A 72 -19.35 -4.96 6.19
CA LEU A 72 -19.55 -4.64 4.77
C LEU A 72 -19.58 -5.97 4.01
N ASN A 73 -20.73 -6.32 3.42
CA ASN A 73 -20.94 -7.61 2.73
C ASN A 73 -20.43 -8.84 3.53
N GLY A 74 -20.76 -8.87 4.82
CA GLY A 74 -20.36 -9.94 5.75
C GLY A 74 -18.94 -9.83 6.32
N TYR A 75 -18.04 -9.08 5.67
CA TYR A 75 -16.68 -8.82 6.14
C TYR A 75 -16.69 -7.85 7.33
N ARG A 76 -15.95 -8.18 8.39
CA ARG A 76 -15.95 -7.42 9.66
C ARG A 76 -15.05 -6.19 9.53
N ILE A 77 -15.63 -5.01 9.43
CA ILE A 77 -14.87 -3.75 9.45
C ILE A 77 -14.68 -3.25 10.89
N GLY A 78 -15.72 -3.32 11.72
CA GLY A 78 -15.74 -2.69 13.04
C GLY A 78 -16.03 -1.19 12.97
N SER A 79 -15.49 -0.41 13.90
CA SER A 79 -15.77 1.02 14.01
C SER A 79 -14.48 1.82 14.12
N PHE A 80 -14.32 2.78 13.19
CA PHE A 80 -13.21 3.70 13.22
C PHE A 80 -13.34 4.66 14.42
N PRO A 81 -12.26 4.91 15.17
CA PRO A 81 -12.29 5.81 16.32
C PRO A 81 -12.39 7.28 15.92
N ALA A 82 -12.00 7.63 14.69
CA ALA A 82 -12.02 8.96 14.09
C ALA A 82 -11.81 8.83 12.57
N ASN A 83 -12.14 9.87 11.80
CA ASN A 83 -11.84 10.01 10.36
C ASN A 83 -12.16 8.76 9.56
N ARG A 84 -13.41 8.28 9.66
CA ARG A 84 -13.87 7.11 8.92
C ARG A 84 -13.66 7.36 7.42
N PRO A 85 -13.09 6.41 6.67
CA PRO A 85 -12.90 6.55 5.22
C PRO A 85 -14.25 6.62 4.49
N GLU A 86 -14.25 7.25 3.33
CA GLU A 86 -15.43 7.37 2.46
C GLU A 86 -15.81 6.03 1.81
N GLY A 87 -14.82 5.18 1.53
CA GLY A 87 -15.00 3.87 0.93
C GLY A 87 -13.77 2.99 1.10
N PHE A 88 -13.85 1.77 0.58
CA PHE A 88 -12.81 0.76 0.65
C PHE A 88 -12.49 0.21 -0.73
N ILE A 89 -11.23 -0.15 -0.97
CA ILE A 89 -10.88 -0.98 -2.12
C ILE A 89 -11.52 -2.36 -1.89
N ALA A 90 -12.24 -2.85 -2.89
CA ALA A 90 -12.91 -4.16 -2.84
C ALA A 90 -12.15 -5.16 -3.69
N LEU A 91 -11.81 -6.30 -3.12
CA LEU A 91 -11.35 -7.48 -3.85
C LEU A 91 -12.45 -8.53 -3.78
N ASP A 92 -13.00 -8.91 -4.93
CA ASP A 92 -14.13 -9.83 -5.06
C ASP A 92 -13.67 -11.29 -4.89
N GLY A 93 -12.40 -11.60 -5.18
CA GLY A 93 -11.85 -12.93 -5.00
C GLY A 93 -10.31 -12.99 -4.96
N PRO A 94 -9.74 -14.20 -4.77
CA PRO A 94 -8.29 -14.40 -4.77
C PRO A 94 -7.60 -13.93 -6.06
N GLY A 95 -8.29 -13.99 -7.20
CA GLY A 95 -7.74 -13.54 -8.49
C GLY A 95 -7.44 -12.05 -8.57
N ASP A 96 -7.97 -11.23 -7.65
CA ASP A 96 -7.70 -9.78 -7.61
C ASP A 96 -6.44 -9.44 -6.79
N MET A 97 -5.80 -10.43 -6.15
CA MET A 97 -4.66 -10.18 -5.25
C MET A 97 -3.41 -9.71 -5.98
N ASP A 98 -3.26 -10.07 -7.25
CA ASP A 98 -2.09 -9.74 -8.06
C ASP A 98 -2.21 -8.39 -8.77
N VAL A 99 -3.27 -7.63 -8.51
CA VAL A 99 -3.43 -6.28 -9.06
C VAL A 99 -2.26 -5.39 -8.59
N PRO A 100 -1.45 -4.85 -9.51
CA PRO A 100 -0.33 -4.00 -9.14
C PRO A 100 -0.82 -2.67 -8.58
N VAL A 101 -0.18 -2.21 -7.51
CA VAL A 101 -0.40 -0.88 -6.92
C VAL A 101 0.79 0.05 -7.15
N SER A 102 1.95 -0.54 -7.47
CA SER A 102 3.17 0.10 -7.94
C SER A 102 4.09 -0.97 -8.55
N PRO A 103 5.25 -0.60 -9.15
CA PRO A 103 6.12 -1.58 -9.82
C PRO A 103 6.53 -2.78 -8.96
N HIS A 104 6.74 -2.58 -7.65
CA HIS A 104 7.25 -3.62 -6.74
C HIS A 104 6.20 -4.14 -5.75
N PHE A 105 4.93 -3.71 -5.86
CA PHE A 105 3.90 -4.08 -4.91
C PHE A 105 2.54 -4.40 -5.56
N THR A 106 1.86 -5.41 -5.01
CA THR A 106 0.49 -5.79 -5.38
C THR A 106 -0.48 -5.56 -4.22
N ILE A 107 -1.76 -5.36 -4.53
CA ILE A 107 -2.79 -5.06 -3.54
C ILE A 107 -2.94 -6.18 -2.50
N GLY A 108 -2.72 -7.43 -2.91
CA GLY A 108 -2.84 -8.62 -2.07
C GLY A 108 -1.89 -8.63 -0.88
N GLN A 109 -0.70 -8.04 -1.02
CA GLN A 109 0.31 -7.95 0.04
C GLN A 109 -0.19 -7.13 1.25
N PHE A 110 -1.17 -6.24 1.05
CA PHE A 110 -1.68 -5.36 2.10
C PHE A 110 -2.97 -5.87 2.77
N LEU A 111 -3.45 -7.07 2.42
CA LEU A 111 -4.70 -7.58 2.95
C LEU A 111 -4.67 -7.83 4.46
N CYS A 112 -5.81 -7.55 5.09
CA CYS A 112 -6.00 -7.88 6.50
C CYS A 112 -6.12 -9.39 6.69
N LYS A 113 -5.38 -9.94 7.67
CA LYS A 113 -5.32 -11.39 7.96
C LYS A 113 -6.58 -11.98 8.59
N GLN A 114 -7.63 -11.19 8.83
CA GLN A 114 -8.90 -11.70 9.32
C GLN A 114 -9.67 -12.47 8.24
N GLN A 115 -10.53 -13.39 8.67
CA GLN A 115 -11.48 -14.09 7.80
C GLN A 115 -10.82 -14.62 6.50
N PRO A 116 -9.82 -15.52 6.60
CA PRO A 116 -9.01 -15.92 5.46
C PRO A 116 -9.85 -16.43 4.27
N ASP A 117 -10.91 -17.20 4.57
CA ASP A 117 -11.78 -17.83 3.57
C ASP A 117 -12.99 -16.97 3.16
N HIS A 118 -13.11 -15.73 3.65
CA HIS A 118 -14.23 -14.84 3.33
C HIS A 118 -13.90 -13.94 2.14
N TRP A 119 -14.84 -13.84 1.20
CA TRP A 119 -14.85 -12.88 0.11
C TRP A 119 -16.23 -12.23 -0.02
N PRO A 120 -16.34 -10.98 -0.50
CA PRO A 120 -15.25 -10.05 -0.85
C PRO A 120 -14.45 -9.57 0.37
N LYS A 121 -13.23 -9.09 0.14
CA LYS A 121 -12.36 -8.43 1.13
C LYS A 121 -12.26 -6.95 0.86
N TYR A 122 -12.01 -6.19 1.93
CA TYR A 122 -11.96 -4.73 1.88
C TYR A 122 -10.69 -4.22 2.55
N LEU A 123 -10.05 -3.25 1.90
CA LEU A 123 -8.86 -2.59 2.45
C LEU A 123 -8.81 -1.10 2.11
N LEU A 124 -7.95 -0.40 2.85
CA LEU A 124 -7.48 0.93 2.51
C LEU A 124 -6.00 0.82 2.17
N LEU A 125 -5.56 1.62 1.21
CA LEU A 125 -4.15 1.77 0.85
C LEU A 125 -3.95 3.19 0.34
N THR A 126 -3.02 3.94 0.94
CA THR A 126 -2.74 5.32 0.51
C THR A 126 -1.56 5.37 -0.46
N PRO A 127 -1.58 6.27 -1.46
CA PRO A 127 -0.43 6.52 -2.31
C PRO A 127 0.82 6.87 -1.51
N ASP A 128 0.68 7.66 -0.44
CA ASP A 128 1.81 8.08 0.40
C ASP A 128 2.57 6.91 1.03
N LEU A 129 1.87 5.85 1.45
CA LEU A 129 2.53 4.65 1.95
C LEU A 129 3.31 3.96 0.83
N ILE A 130 2.69 3.75 -0.32
CA ILE A 130 3.30 3.08 -1.47
C ILE A 130 4.54 3.82 -1.94
N THR A 131 4.45 5.15 -2.10
CA THR A 131 5.57 6.01 -2.46
C THR A 131 6.74 5.89 -1.48
N ARG A 132 6.47 5.79 -0.17
CA ARG A 132 7.52 5.61 0.85
C ARG A 132 8.15 4.21 0.77
N LEU A 133 7.36 3.16 0.55
CA LEU A 133 7.88 1.80 0.41
C LEU A 133 8.74 1.64 -0.85
N GLU A 134 8.27 2.16 -1.98
CA GLU A 134 9.02 2.24 -3.23
C GLU A 134 10.33 3.02 -3.06
N THR A 135 10.31 4.15 -2.35
CA THR A 135 11.52 4.93 -2.06
C THR A 135 12.55 4.13 -1.27
N VAL A 136 12.11 3.39 -0.25
CA VAL A 136 13.02 2.57 0.56
C VAL A 136 13.60 1.44 -0.28
N LEU A 137 12.77 0.73 -1.05
CA LEU A 137 13.23 -0.37 -1.90
C LEU A 137 14.19 0.12 -3.00
N ALA A 138 13.85 1.22 -3.68
CA ALA A 138 14.72 1.83 -4.67
C ALA A 138 16.08 2.23 -4.08
N GLY A 139 16.10 2.83 -2.87
CA GLY A 139 17.36 3.12 -2.20
C GLY A 139 18.18 1.86 -1.89
N LEU A 140 17.52 0.77 -1.48
CA LEU A 140 18.20 -0.50 -1.21
C LEU A 140 18.84 -1.06 -2.48
N HIS A 141 18.15 -0.97 -3.62
CA HIS A 141 18.69 -1.35 -4.94
C HIS A 141 19.85 -0.44 -5.37
N GLU A 142 19.69 0.87 -5.25
CA GLU A 142 20.73 1.86 -5.62
C GLU A 142 22.04 1.64 -4.84
N THR A 143 21.96 1.16 -3.61
CA THR A 143 23.11 0.86 -2.76
C THR A 143 23.64 -0.57 -2.93
N GLY A 144 22.99 -1.39 -3.76
CA GLY A 144 23.33 -2.81 -3.96
C GLY A 144 23.16 -3.65 -2.70
N ARG A 145 22.26 -3.26 -1.79
CA ARG A 145 22.06 -3.97 -0.52
C ARG A 145 21.26 -5.27 -0.68
N THR A 146 20.36 -5.31 -1.66
CA THR A 146 19.51 -6.46 -1.96
C THR A 146 19.09 -6.41 -3.43
N GLU A 147 18.72 -7.56 -3.99
CA GLU A 147 18.07 -7.70 -5.30
C GLU A 147 16.59 -8.09 -5.15
N ALA A 148 16.02 -7.93 -3.95
CA ALA A 148 14.62 -8.25 -3.68
C ALA A 148 13.68 -7.46 -4.60
N GLU A 149 12.73 -8.15 -5.25
CA GLU A 149 11.74 -7.50 -6.12
C GLU A 149 10.66 -6.74 -5.33
N THR A 150 10.57 -6.96 -4.01
CA THR A 150 9.59 -6.33 -3.14
C THR A 150 10.10 -6.30 -1.69
N LEU A 151 9.42 -5.58 -0.81
CA LEU A 151 9.55 -5.76 0.62
C LEU A 151 8.47 -6.72 1.09
N PHE A 152 8.81 -7.68 1.95
CA PHE A 152 7.81 -8.54 2.55
C PHE A 152 6.88 -7.71 3.45
N VAL A 153 5.60 -7.63 3.10
CA VAL A 153 4.58 -6.94 3.88
C VAL A 153 4.00 -7.89 4.91
N MET A 154 4.61 -7.91 6.11
CA MET A 154 4.14 -8.74 7.22
C MET A 154 2.75 -8.35 7.68
N SER A 155 2.44 -7.05 7.67
CA SER A 155 1.12 -6.52 7.99
C SER A 155 0.87 -5.20 7.29
N GLY A 156 -0.05 -5.18 6.32
CA GLY A 156 -0.59 -3.95 5.73
C GLY A 156 -1.82 -3.44 6.48
N PHE A 157 -2.94 -3.33 5.77
CA PHE A 157 -4.19 -2.82 6.32
C PHE A 157 -4.76 -3.72 7.42
N ARG A 158 -5.33 -3.08 8.45
CA ARG A 158 -6.07 -3.77 9.52
C ARG A 158 -7.44 -3.13 9.64
N THR A 159 -8.52 -3.92 9.56
CA THR A 159 -9.82 -3.36 9.93
C THR A 159 -9.80 -2.93 11.41
N PRO A 160 -10.61 -1.95 11.83
CA PRO A 160 -10.79 -1.67 13.25
C PRO A 160 -11.13 -2.90 14.10
N PHE A 161 -11.96 -3.81 13.58
CA PHE A 161 -12.26 -5.08 14.24
C PHE A 161 -10.99 -5.91 14.49
N TYR A 162 -10.19 -6.15 13.46
CA TYR A 162 -8.98 -6.96 13.56
C TYR A 162 -7.91 -6.28 14.42
N ASN A 163 -7.71 -4.97 14.24
CA ASN A 163 -6.77 -4.20 15.04
C ASN A 163 -7.08 -4.32 16.54
N THR A 164 -8.35 -4.25 16.94
CA THR A 164 -8.75 -4.51 18.34
C THR A 164 -8.52 -5.96 18.75
N ALA A 165 -8.84 -6.93 17.89
CA ALA A 165 -8.68 -8.36 18.20
C ALA A 165 -7.22 -8.76 18.49
N ILE A 166 -6.25 -8.05 17.92
CA ILE A 166 -4.82 -8.27 18.17
C ILE A 166 -4.23 -7.29 19.21
N ASN A 167 -5.07 -6.59 19.99
CA ASN A 167 -4.66 -5.58 20.96
C ASN A 167 -3.83 -4.42 20.36
N GLY A 168 -4.09 -4.08 19.10
CA GLY A 168 -3.47 -2.95 18.42
C GLY A 168 -3.86 -1.61 19.03
N ALA A 169 -3.00 -0.60 18.86
CA ALA A 169 -3.24 0.74 19.37
C ALA A 169 -4.57 1.32 18.87
N LYS A 170 -5.29 2.06 19.75
CA LYS A 170 -6.61 2.62 19.46
C LYS A 170 -6.65 3.50 18.22
N ARG A 171 -5.57 4.20 17.88
CA ARG A 171 -5.43 5.06 16.69
C ARG A 171 -4.32 4.55 15.76
N SER A 172 -4.18 3.23 15.66
CA SER A 172 -3.22 2.58 14.76
C SER A 172 -3.37 3.05 13.32
N ARG A 173 -2.23 3.36 12.69
CA ARG A 173 -2.14 3.81 11.29
C ARG A 173 -2.50 2.73 10.28
N HIS A 174 -2.30 1.44 10.61
CA HIS A 174 -2.75 0.33 9.77
C HIS A 174 -4.26 0.36 9.48
N MET A 175 -5.07 0.96 10.36
CA MET A 175 -6.51 1.08 10.11
C MET A 175 -6.85 2.07 9.01
N TYR A 176 -5.95 2.99 8.69
CA TYR A 176 -6.17 4.07 7.73
C TYR A 176 -5.51 3.79 6.37
N GLY A 177 -4.94 2.59 6.18
CA GLY A 177 -4.31 2.19 4.93
C GLY A 177 -2.97 2.85 4.65
N ASP A 178 -2.41 3.55 5.63
CA ASP A 178 -1.19 4.33 5.46
C ASP A 178 -0.02 3.77 6.25
N ALA A 179 -0.10 2.52 6.76
CA ALA A 179 1.02 1.85 7.41
C ALA A 179 1.21 0.40 6.95
N ALA A 180 2.47 0.00 6.90
CA ALA A 180 2.90 -1.38 6.72
C ALA A 180 4.03 -1.73 7.70
N ASP A 181 3.99 -2.96 8.20
CA ASP A 181 5.10 -3.60 8.90
C ASP A 181 5.84 -4.46 7.87
N VAL A 182 7.11 -4.15 7.60
CA VAL A 182 7.88 -4.69 6.48
C VAL A 182 9.28 -5.17 6.86
N TYR A 183 9.83 -6.06 6.04
CA TYR A 183 11.24 -6.48 6.07
C TYR A 183 11.70 -6.96 4.69
N ILE A 184 13.01 -7.18 4.53
CA ILE A 184 13.61 -7.80 3.34
C ILE A 184 13.69 -9.31 3.61
N ASP A 185 13.21 -10.12 2.68
CA ASP A 185 13.16 -11.59 2.75
C ASP A 185 13.50 -12.13 1.36
N HIS A 186 14.80 -12.31 1.09
CA HIS A 186 15.27 -12.59 -0.27
C HIS A 186 16.36 -13.65 -0.31
N ASP A 187 17.38 -13.57 0.54
CA ASP A 187 18.53 -14.47 0.51
C ASP A 187 18.81 -15.11 1.89
N PRO A 188 18.14 -16.23 2.22
CA PRO A 188 17.10 -16.93 1.46
C PRO A 188 15.69 -16.35 1.68
N THR A 189 14.76 -16.61 0.75
CA THR A 189 13.34 -16.37 0.98
C THR A 189 12.75 -17.45 1.91
N ASP A 190 12.67 -17.17 3.21
CA ASP A 190 12.26 -18.13 4.24
C ASP A 190 11.17 -17.59 5.20
N GLY A 191 10.66 -16.38 4.95
CA GLY A 191 9.68 -15.73 5.79
C GLY A 191 10.30 -14.99 6.98
N MET A 192 11.62 -14.86 7.05
CA MET A 192 12.34 -14.07 8.04
C MET A 192 13.04 -12.88 7.39
N MET A 193 13.42 -11.90 8.22
CA MET A 193 14.21 -10.76 7.77
C MET A 193 15.65 -11.22 7.44
N ASP A 194 16.21 -10.77 6.33
CA ASP A 194 17.63 -10.94 5.99
C ASP A 194 18.56 -10.32 7.06
N ASP A 195 19.81 -10.79 7.16
CA ASP A 195 20.84 -10.20 8.01
C ASP A 195 21.38 -8.89 7.43
N LEU A 196 20.67 -7.80 7.71
CA LEU A 196 20.98 -6.45 7.24
C LEU A 196 22.10 -5.78 8.02
N SER A 197 22.50 -6.31 9.17
CA SER A 197 23.64 -5.82 9.93
C SER A 197 24.96 -6.49 9.52
N GLY A 198 24.89 -7.69 8.94
CA GLY A 198 26.04 -8.47 8.49
C GLY A 198 26.79 -9.17 9.63
N ASP A 199 26.13 -9.42 10.77
CA ASP A 199 26.73 -10.05 11.96
C ASP A 199 26.48 -11.58 12.04
N GLY A 200 25.80 -12.13 11.03
CA GLY A 200 25.42 -13.53 10.91
C GLY A 200 24.15 -13.90 11.68
N ARG A 201 23.38 -12.93 12.22
CA ARG A 201 22.24 -13.19 13.09
C ARG A 201 21.07 -12.26 12.77
N VAL A 202 19.88 -12.83 12.61
CA VAL A 202 18.64 -12.05 12.47
C VAL A 202 18.14 -11.57 13.83
N THR A 203 18.31 -10.30 14.14
CA THR A 203 18.02 -9.67 15.44
C THR A 203 17.36 -8.29 15.31
N LYS A 204 17.12 -7.60 16.45
CA LYS A 204 16.67 -6.20 16.43
C LYS A 204 17.70 -5.29 15.71
N GLN A 205 18.96 -5.69 15.62
CA GLN A 205 19.98 -4.90 14.95
C GLN A 205 19.69 -4.73 13.45
N ASP A 206 19.08 -5.72 12.81
CA ASP A 206 18.70 -5.65 11.39
C ASP A 206 17.50 -4.73 11.16
N ALA A 207 16.47 -4.82 12.03
CA ALA A 207 15.37 -3.86 12.02
C ALA A 207 15.86 -2.43 12.31
N ASN A 208 16.84 -2.28 13.20
CA ASN A 208 17.48 -1.01 13.43
C ASN A 208 18.23 -0.51 12.17
N TRP A 209 18.99 -1.38 11.52
CA TRP A 209 19.68 -1.01 10.28
C TRP A 209 18.68 -0.54 9.22
N LEU A 210 17.62 -1.31 8.97
CA LEU A 210 16.59 -0.96 7.98
C LEU A 210 15.85 0.32 8.35
N TYR A 211 15.62 0.56 9.65
CA TYR A 211 15.01 1.80 10.12
C TYR A 211 15.88 3.02 9.79
N ASP A 212 17.18 2.96 10.08
CA ASP A 212 18.09 4.09 9.82
C ASP A 212 18.24 4.31 8.32
N PHE A 213 18.37 3.22 7.56
CA PHE A 213 18.38 3.25 6.11
C PHE A 213 17.13 3.92 5.55
N SER A 214 15.94 3.48 6.00
CA SER A 214 14.66 4.04 5.56
C SER A 214 14.53 5.52 5.91
N ALA A 215 15.04 5.94 7.07
CA ALA A 215 15.03 7.34 7.47
C ALA A 215 15.88 8.20 6.54
N SER A 216 17.09 7.74 6.19
CA SER A 216 17.98 8.43 5.26
C SER A 216 17.42 8.45 3.83
N ALA A 217 17.04 7.29 3.29
CA ALA A 217 16.55 7.16 1.92
C ALA A 217 15.35 8.08 1.61
N ILE A 218 14.47 8.26 2.59
CA ILE A 218 13.32 9.17 2.51
C ILE A 218 13.74 10.62 2.72
N SER A 219 14.66 10.91 3.65
CA SER A 219 15.12 12.27 3.92
C SER A 219 15.92 12.87 2.75
N ASP A 220 16.63 12.04 2.00
CA ASP A 220 17.43 12.47 0.85
C ASP A 220 16.56 12.89 -0.35
N ARG A 221 15.25 12.64 -0.27
CA ARG A 221 14.24 12.95 -1.27
C ARG A 221 13.14 13.82 -0.65
N PRO A 222 13.33 15.14 -0.53
CA PRO A 222 12.44 16.01 0.24
C PRO A 222 11.02 16.14 -0.33
N GLU A 223 10.80 15.72 -1.59
CA GLU A 223 9.48 15.60 -2.21
C GLU A 223 8.66 14.42 -1.68
N GLN A 224 9.29 13.48 -0.96
CA GLN A 224 8.63 12.28 -0.49
C GLN A 224 7.67 12.57 0.66
N PRO A 225 6.52 11.87 0.73
CA PRO A 225 5.53 12.07 1.79
C PRO A 225 6.13 11.88 3.18
N SER A 226 5.85 12.82 4.08
CA SER A 226 6.25 12.71 5.48
C SER A 226 5.50 11.59 6.20
N GLY A 227 6.13 10.98 7.21
CA GLY A 227 5.52 9.85 7.90
C GLY A 227 6.34 9.26 9.04
N GLY A 228 5.80 8.22 9.65
CA GLY A 228 6.37 7.53 10.80
C GLY A 228 7.33 6.40 10.43
N LEU A 229 8.25 6.09 11.35
CA LEU A 229 9.11 4.91 11.34
C LEU A 229 9.19 4.32 12.74
N GLY A 230 9.19 2.99 12.84
CA GLY A 230 9.37 2.27 14.09
C GLY A 230 10.12 0.95 13.93
N ALA A 231 11.14 0.70 14.74
CA ALA A 231 11.87 -0.58 14.72
C ALA A 231 11.34 -1.54 15.79
N TYR A 232 11.13 -2.81 15.41
CA TYR A 232 10.60 -3.83 16.31
C TYR A 232 11.51 -5.07 16.36
N ARG A 233 11.65 -5.63 17.55
CA ARG A 233 12.35 -6.91 17.75
C ARG A 233 11.44 -8.10 17.42
N ALA A 234 12.08 -9.23 17.14
CA ALA A 234 11.40 -10.52 17.08
C ALA A 234 10.65 -10.85 18.39
N ASN A 235 9.62 -11.68 18.26
CA ASN A 235 8.94 -12.34 19.36
C ASN A 235 8.65 -13.81 19.00
N ALA A 236 7.78 -14.48 19.77
CA ALA A 236 7.44 -15.89 19.53
C ALA A 236 6.64 -16.16 18.24
N VAL A 237 6.16 -15.12 17.56
CA VAL A 237 5.27 -15.21 16.40
C VAL A 237 5.95 -14.75 15.10
N HIS A 238 6.86 -13.77 15.17
CA HIS A 238 7.51 -13.21 13.99
C HIS A 238 8.95 -12.73 14.29
N GLY A 239 9.73 -12.60 13.23
CA GLY A 239 11.06 -11.99 13.24
C GLY A 239 11.06 -10.47 13.51
N PRO A 240 12.24 -9.83 13.49
CA PRO A 240 12.34 -8.37 13.55
C PRO A 240 11.76 -7.73 12.28
N PHE A 241 11.25 -6.51 12.40
CA PHE A 241 10.65 -5.78 11.27
C PHE A 241 10.69 -4.27 11.50
N VAL A 242 10.39 -3.50 10.44
CA VAL A 242 10.23 -2.05 10.49
C VAL A 242 8.81 -1.66 10.15
N HIS A 243 8.20 -0.83 10.99
CA HIS A 243 6.98 -0.12 10.69
C HIS A 243 7.29 1.11 9.86
N ILE A 244 6.60 1.27 8.72
CA ILE A 244 6.64 2.45 7.87
C ILE A 244 5.21 2.93 7.67
N ASP A 245 4.99 4.22 7.88
CA ASP A 245 3.69 4.83 7.58
C ASP A 245 3.83 6.19 6.90
N GLY A 246 2.81 6.59 6.15
CA GLY A 246 2.68 7.89 5.48
C GLY A 246 1.72 8.83 6.22
N ARG A 247 1.86 8.99 7.55
CA ARG A 247 0.92 9.79 8.36
C ARG A 247 0.93 11.31 8.13
N GLY A 248 1.70 11.80 7.16
CA GLY A 248 1.85 13.22 6.84
C GLY A 248 2.75 14.02 7.79
N GLN A 249 3.25 13.39 8.86
CA GLN A 249 4.15 14.04 9.83
C GLN A 249 5.16 13.04 10.39
N ALA A 250 6.35 13.55 10.74
CA ALA A 250 7.40 12.72 11.32
C ALA A 250 6.97 12.13 12.68
N ALA A 251 7.20 10.83 12.84
CA ALA A 251 7.10 10.13 14.11
C ALA A 251 8.16 9.03 14.16
N ARG A 252 8.82 8.85 15.30
CA ARG A 252 9.95 7.93 15.47
C ARG A 252 9.81 7.21 16.80
N TRP A 253 9.94 5.90 16.82
CA TRP A 253 9.85 5.10 18.05
C TRP A 253 10.54 3.75 17.87
N GLY A 254 10.64 2.98 18.96
CA GLY A 254 11.16 1.62 18.93
C GLY A 254 12.67 1.52 18.71
N ARG A 255 13.35 2.65 18.45
CA ARG A 255 14.81 2.75 18.42
C ARG A 255 15.36 2.52 19.83
#